data_AF-A0A3D3JYW1-F1
#
_entry.id   AF-A0A3D3JYW1-F1
#
_cell.length_a   1.000
_cell.length_b   1.000
_cell.length_c   1.000
_cell.angle_alpha   90.00
_cell.angle_beta   90.00
_cell.angle_gamma   90.00
#
_symmetry.space_group_name_H-M   'P 1'
#
loop_
_entity.id
_entity.type
_entity.pdbx_description
1 polymer ?
#
loop_
_entity_poly.entity_id
_entity_poly.type
_entity_poly.pdbx_seq_one_letter_code
_entity_poly.pdbx_strand_id
1 'polypeptide(L)'
;AIMATGRSGYPNQVNNVLGKNGRRRPPLDGQASAINEAMKLAAVYAIADLAKEPVPEAVILAYNLKGLNFGREYFIPKPFDNRLITKVSIAVAKAAMESGIAGKPIENFEDYETHLLDRMGRDEKLIRMMQNRARSNPKRVTLGNAEEYNVLKAAQILYEEGIAQPILLGEKKYIQEQMKKFGIELNVPIVDPMDDDQDENRVKYRETLWKMRQRKGMNEYKAKRFVRQRDYFGPLMLQHGDTDALVVGFSKNYQSVLKPVLEVIEREKGVDKIASMMMILTEKKPIFFADTSINQNPTAEDLVNIAKMSEMTVKTFAIEPRIAMLSFENFAAISDTSKKVAKAVSILHEKFPKMIVDGEIQPDFAMNSDHLSDYPFSKLGTTPANVFVFPNLESANLSYKIIRGMKVAQVVGPILMGLKKPVHVLQMRASVDEIVNLATIAVLDAQRREL
;
A
#
# COMPACT_ATOMS: atom_id res chain seq x y z
N ALA A 1 28.61 -21.43 -21.71
CA ALA A 1 28.97 -20.32 -20.81
C ALA A 1 27.74 -19.43 -20.60
N ILE A 2 27.49 -18.94 -19.38
CA ILE A 2 26.45 -17.92 -19.11
C ILE A 2 27.13 -16.55 -19.21
N MET A 3 26.60 -15.65 -20.05
CA MET A 3 27.14 -14.30 -20.21
C MET A 3 26.04 -13.27 -19.88
N ALA A 4 26.33 -12.40 -18.92
CA ALA A 4 25.41 -11.36 -18.47
C ALA A 4 26.10 -9.99 -18.46
N THR A 5 25.34 -8.92 -18.60
CA THR A 5 25.86 -7.54 -18.69
C THR A 5 25.25 -6.62 -17.65
N GLY A 6 25.97 -5.59 -17.23
CA GLY A 6 25.40 -4.51 -16.40
C GLY A 6 24.64 -3.46 -17.22
N ARG A 7 24.73 -3.50 -18.55
CA ARG A 7 24.12 -2.50 -19.44
C ARG A 7 22.61 -2.67 -19.53
N SER A 8 21.89 -1.58 -19.33
CA SER A 8 20.45 -1.48 -19.59
C SER A 8 20.13 -1.73 -21.07
N GLY A 9 18.98 -2.35 -21.34
CA GLY A 9 18.48 -2.60 -22.70
C GLY A 9 18.87 -3.95 -23.31
N TYR A 10 19.65 -4.79 -22.62
CA TYR A 10 19.95 -6.15 -23.08
C TYR A 10 19.15 -7.20 -22.29
N PRO A 11 18.68 -8.29 -22.94
CA PRO A 11 17.91 -9.35 -22.27
C PRO A 11 18.74 -10.11 -21.22
N ASN A 12 20.07 -10.05 -21.30
CA ASN A 12 21.00 -10.65 -20.34
C ASN A 12 21.48 -9.66 -19.26
N GLN A 13 20.71 -8.60 -18.97
CA GLN A 13 21.09 -7.62 -17.96
C GLN A 13 21.01 -8.18 -16.53
N VAL A 14 22.05 -7.97 -15.73
CA VAL A 14 22.02 -8.11 -14.28
C VAL A 14 21.60 -6.77 -13.67
N ASN A 15 20.35 -6.66 -13.23
CA ASN A 15 19.84 -5.44 -12.59
C ASN A 15 20.47 -5.26 -11.19
N ASN A 16 20.66 -4.01 -10.77
CA ASN A 16 21.05 -3.61 -9.42
C ASN A 16 20.19 -4.25 -8.32
N VAL A 17 18.93 -4.59 -8.58
CA VAL A 17 18.06 -5.30 -7.63
C VAL A 17 18.62 -6.68 -7.27
N LEU A 18 19.19 -7.41 -8.24
CA LEU A 18 19.89 -8.68 -8.00
C LEU A 18 21.16 -8.47 -7.16
N GLY A 19 21.84 -7.32 -7.35
CA GLY A 19 23.06 -6.97 -6.61
C GLY A 19 22.81 -6.40 -5.21
N LYS A 20 21.68 -5.74 -4.96
CA LYS A 20 21.42 -5.02 -3.70
C LYS A 20 21.00 -5.96 -2.58
N ASN A 21 20.18 -6.97 -2.90
CA ASN A 21 19.62 -7.87 -1.91
C ASN A 21 20.54 -9.05 -1.55
N GLY A 22 21.38 -9.54 -2.49
CA GLY A 22 22.28 -10.68 -2.26
C GLY A 22 23.78 -10.34 -2.06
N ARG A 23 24.28 -9.21 -2.58
CA ARG A 23 25.74 -8.95 -2.65
C ARG A 23 26.28 -7.99 -1.58
N ARG A 24 25.45 -7.09 -1.04
CA ARG A 24 25.87 -6.06 -0.07
C ARG A 24 25.56 -6.43 1.38
N ARG A 25 24.55 -7.25 1.60
CA ARG A 25 24.05 -7.65 2.94
C ARG A 25 24.96 -8.65 3.69
N PRO A 26 25.55 -9.66 3.04
CA PRO A 26 26.45 -10.61 3.71
C PRO A 26 27.77 -10.00 4.22
N PRO A 27 28.45 -9.09 3.47
CA PRO A 27 29.55 -8.31 4.03
C PRO A 27 29.12 -7.50 5.26
N LEU A 28 27.88 -7.01 5.32
CA LEU A 28 27.38 -6.23 6.46
C LEU A 28 27.07 -7.11 7.67
N ASP A 29 26.38 -8.23 7.48
CA ASP A 29 26.00 -9.15 8.57
C ASP A 29 27.25 -9.86 9.17
N GLY A 30 28.24 -10.21 8.34
CA GLY A 30 29.53 -10.78 8.78
C GLY A 30 30.61 -9.74 9.12
N GLN A 31 30.27 -8.44 9.09
CA GLN A 31 31.20 -7.32 9.29
C GLN A 31 32.50 -7.44 8.48
N ALA A 32 32.39 -7.81 7.21
CA ALA A 32 33.53 -7.91 6.32
C ALA A 32 34.18 -6.53 6.13
N SER A 33 35.50 -6.48 6.25
CA SER A 33 36.27 -5.23 6.12
C SER A 33 36.25 -4.65 4.70
N ALA A 34 35.97 -5.48 3.69
CA ALA A 34 35.86 -5.10 2.29
C ALA A 34 34.97 -6.08 1.49
N ILE A 35 34.78 -5.82 0.20
CA ILE A 35 34.22 -6.78 -0.77
C ILE A 35 35.37 -7.24 -1.68
N ASN A 36 35.84 -8.47 -1.53
CA ASN A 36 36.96 -9.02 -2.31
C ASN A 36 36.50 -9.87 -3.51
N GLU A 37 37.47 -10.35 -4.31
CA GLU A 37 37.18 -11.15 -5.50
C GLU A 37 36.54 -12.51 -5.17
N ALA A 38 36.93 -13.15 -4.06
CA ALA A 38 36.33 -14.42 -3.64
C ALA A 38 34.81 -14.28 -3.42
N MET A 39 34.38 -13.20 -2.77
CA MET A 39 32.97 -12.89 -2.57
C MET A 39 32.23 -12.58 -3.88
N LYS A 40 32.87 -11.86 -4.82
CA LYS A 40 32.28 -11.57 -6.13
C LYS A 40 32.05 -12.84 -6.92
N LEU A 41 33.03 -13.75 -6.92
CA LEU A 41 32.96 -15.07 -7.56
C LEU A 41 31.88 -15.94 -6.92
N ALA A 42 31.83 -16.01 -5.58
CA ALA A 42 30.80 -16.75 -4.86
C ALA A 42 29.39 -16.27 -5.21
N ALA A 43 29.18 -14.96 -5.32
CA ALA A 43 27.90 -14.42 -5.77
C ALA A 43 27.57 -14.82 -7.23
N VAL A 44 28.56 -14.82 -8.13
CA VAL A 44 28.35 -15.23 -9.53
C VAL A 44 27.93 -16.70 -9.60
N TYR A 45 28.66 -17.58 -8.91
CA TYR A 45 28.35 -19.01 -8.89
C TYR A 45 26.98 -19.28 -8.25
N ALA A 46 26.67 -18.66 -7.11
CA ALA A 46 25.38 -18.83 -6.45
C ALA A 46 24.20 -18.41 -7.35
N ILE A 47 24.33 -17.30 -8.09
CA ILE A 47 23.29 -16.86 -9.04
C ILE A 47 23.17 -17.83 -10.22
N ALA A 48 24.31 -18.28 -10.75
CA ALA A 48 24.36 -19.20 -11.89
C ALA A 48 23.80 -20.58 -11.56
N ASP A 49 24.05 -21.10 -10.37
CA ASP A 49 23.52 -22.39 -9.91
C ASP A 49 22.04 -22.28 -9.57
N LEU A 50 21.61 -21.19 -8.94
CA LEU A 50 20.20 -20.92 -8.70
C LEU A 50 19.37 -20.84 -9.99
N ALA A 51 19.95 -20.33 -11.07
CA ALA A 51 19.29 -20.28 -12.38
C ALA A 51 18.99 -21.68 -12.95
N LYS A 52 19.79 -22.69 -12.58
CA LYS A 52 19.66 -24.08 -13.04
C LYS A 52 18.70 -24.89 -12.17
N GLU A 53 18.39 -24.43 -10.96
CA GLU A 53 17.41 -25.07 -10.10
C GLU A 53 15.98 -24.87 -10.65
N PRO A 54 15.07 -25.84 -10.41
CA PRO A 54 13.64 -25.64 -10.68
C PRO A 54 13.14 -24.34 -10.06
N VAL A 55 12.39 -23.57 -10.82
CA VAL A 55 11.86 -22.28 -10.36
C VAL A 55 10.61 -22.54 -9.51
N PRO A 56 10.53 -22.02 -8.26
CA PRO A 56 9.35 -22.16 -7.42
C PRO A 56 8.12 -21.58 -8.09
N GLU A 57 6.98 -22.26 -7.92
CA GLU A 57 5.70 -21.82 -8.48
C GLU A 57 5.34 -20.38 -8.04
N ALA A 58 5.71 -20.00 -6.81
CA ALA A 58 5.54 -18.64 -6.30
C ALA A 58 6.29 -17.57 -7.11
N VAL A 59 7.39 -17.90 -7.79
CA VAL A 59 8.15 -17.00 -8.67
C VAL A 59 7.54 -17.02 -10.07
N ILE A 60 7.16 -18.19 -10.58
CA ILE A 60 6.45 -18.36 -11.85
C ILE A 60 5.16 -17.53 -11.88
N LEU A 61 4.36 -17.62 -10.82
CA LEU A 61 3.11 -16.87 -10.63
C LEU A 61 3.35 -15.35 -10.51
N ALA A 62 4.45 -14.91 -9.90
CA ALA A 62 4.72 -13.50 -9.70
C ALA A 62 5.20 -12.77 -10.95
N TYR A 63 5.68 -13.49 -11.95
CA TYR A 63 6.05 -12.92 -13.25
C TYR A 63 5.06 -13.28 -14.37
N ASN A 64 4.01 -14.07 -14.07
CA ASN A 64 3.03 -14.56 -15.02
C ASN A 64 3.66 -15.23 -16.26
N LEU A 65 4.77 -15.96 -16.04
CA LEU A 65 5.52 -16.65 -17.09
C LEU A 65 5.15 -18.13 -17.08
N LYS A 66 4.96 -18.76 -18.25
CA LYS A 66 4.72 -20.21 -18.33
C LYS A 66 6.05 -20.95 -18.48
N GLY A 67 6.30 -21.95 -17.63
CA GLY A 67 7.39 -22.91 -17.80
C GLY A 67 8.79 -22.31 -17.79
N LEU A 68 9.19 -21.67 -16.69
CA LEU A 68 10.57 -21.20 -16.50
C LEU A 68 11.50 -22.39 -16.24
N ASN A 69 12.08 -22.92 -17.32
CA ASN A 69 13.18 -23.86 -17.26
C ASN A 69 14.47 -23.15 -17.66
N PHE A 70 15.59 -23.56 -17.07
CA PHE A 70 16.90 -23.05 -17.45
C PHE A 70 17.11 -23.22 -18.96
N GLY A 71 17.40 -22.11 -19.65
CA GLY A 71 17.48 -22.10 -21.10
C GLY A 71 17.72 -20.70 -21.66
N ARG A 72 17.63 -20.57 -22.98
CA ARG A 72 17.93 -19.31 -23.68
C ARG A 72 17.09 -18.12 -23.20
N GLU A 73 15.84 -18.38 -22.80
CA GLU A 73 14.89 -17.37 -22.32
C GLU A 73 14.94 -17.16 -20.79
N TYR A 74 15.65 -18.03 -20.06
CA TYR A 74 15.77 -17.98 -18.61
C TYR A 74 17.11 -18.56 -18.14
N PHE A 75 18.12 -17.70 -17.99
CA PHE A 75 19.46 -18.07 -17.53
C PHE A 75 20.01 -17.14 -16.43
N ILE A 76 19.21 -16.14 -16.01
CA ILE A 76 19.46 -15.28 -14.86
C ILE A 76 18.18 -15.33 -14.00
N PRO A 77 18.28 -15.63 -12.69
CA PRO A 77 17.12 -15.63 -11.81
C PRO A 77 16.45 -14.26 -11.80
N LYS A 78 15.13 -14.23 -11.69
CA LYS A 78 14.41 -12.96 -11.68
C LYS A 78 14.61 -12.22 -10.34
N PRO A 79 14.60 -10.86 -10.31
CA PRO A 79 14.86 -10.06 -9.12
C PRO A 79 14.07 -10.41 -7.85
N PHE A 80 12.86 -10.95 -8.01
CA PHE A 80 11.95 -11.34 -6.92
C PHE A 80 11.94 -12.85 -6.63
N ASP A 81 12.98 -13.58 -7.05
CA ASP A 81 13.22 -14.94 -6.58
C ASP A 81 13.78 -14.88 -5.15
N ASN A 82 12.95 -15.21 -4.16
CA ASN A 82 13.31 -15.15 -2.74
C ASN A 82 14.55 -15.98 -2.39
N ARG A 83 14.86 -17.02 -3.17
CA ARG A 83 16.05 -17.84 -2.98
C ARG A 83 17.34 -17.06 -3.25
N LEU A 84 17.28 -15.95 -3.99
CA LEU A 84 18.44 -15.08 -4.21
C LEU A 84 18.97 -14.52 -2.89
N ILE A 85 18.10 -14.14 -1.96
CA ILE A 85 18.53 -13.57 -0.69
C ILE A 85 19.22 -14.64 0.15
N THR A 86 18.66 -15.85 0.27
CA THR A 86 19.30 -16.91 1.07
C THR A 86 20.56 -17.44 0.39
N LYS A 87 20.45 -17.96 -0.84
CA LYS A 87 21.55 -18.65 -1.53
C LYS A 87 22.74 -17.74 -1.79
N VAL A 88 22.51 -16.53 -2.29
CA VAL A 88 23.61 -15.58 -2.57
C VAL A 88 24.18 -15.06 -1.24
N SER A 89 23.33 -14.80 -0.23
CA SER A 89 23.85 -14.27 1.02
C SER A 89 24.72 -15.27 1.76
N ILE A 90 24.31 -16.53 1.82
CA ILE A 90 25.07 -17.62 2.45
C ILE A 90 26.39 -17.84 1.70
N ALA A 91 26.37 -17.90 0.37
CA ALA A 91 27.58 -18.10 -0.43
C ALA A 91 28.61 -16.96 -0.24
N VAL A 92 28.14 -15.72 -0.24
CA VAL A 92 29.02 -14.56 -0.05
C VAL A 92 29.54 -14.48 1.38
N ALA A 93 28.74 -14.82 2.39
CA ALA A 93 29.19 -14.88 3.78
C ALA A 93 30.26 -15.96 4.00
N LYS A 94 30.07 -17.16 3.44
CA LYS A 94 31.08 -18.22 3.45
C LYS A 94 32.39 -17.77 2.81
N ALA A 95 32.32 -17.15 1.63
CA ALA A 95 33.49 -16.62 0.95
C ALA A 95 34.20 -15.52 1.74
N ALA A 96 33.46 -14.66 2.46
CA ALA A 96 34.04 -13.64 3.35
C ALA A 96 34.81 -14.27 4.52
N MET A 97 34.28 -15.37 5.10
CA MET A 97 34.93 -16.13 6.16
C MET A 97 36.17 -16.88 5.66
N GLU A 98 36.06 -17.60 4.55
CA GLU A 98 37.15 -18.37 3.94
C GLU A 98 38.32 -17.48 3.50
N SER A 99 38.00 -16.27 3.03
CA SER A 99 39.03 -15.28 2.65
C SER A 99 39.56 -14.46 3.83
N GLY A 100 39.11 -14.74 5.06
CA GLY A 100 39.63 -14.15 6.29
C GLY A 100 39.29 -12.68 6.52
N ILE A 101 38.34 -12.11 5.79
CA ILE A 101 37.98 -10.69 5.91
C ILE A 101 36.73 -10.44 6.77
N ALA A 102 36.03 -11.50 7.19
CA ALA A 102 34.85 -11.42 8.04
C ALA A 102 35.23 -11.03 9.49
N GLY A 103 34.76 -9.88 9.97
CA GLY A 103 34.96 -9.43 11.35
C GLY A 103 34.09 -10.16 12.38
N LYS A 104 32.96 -10.74 11.94
CA LYS A 104 32.08 -11.56 12.77
C LYS A 104 31.73 -12.86 12.01
N PRO A 105 32.37 -13.99 12.34
CA PRO A 105 32.05 -15.28 11.75
C PRO A 105 30.61 -15.71 12.03
N ILE A 106 29.97 -16.38 11.08
CA ILE A 106 28.65 -16.99 11.25
C ILE A 106 28.86 -18.43 11.72
N GLU A 107 28.43 -18.73 12.94
CA GLU A 107 28.66 -20.05 13.58
C GLU A 107 27.66 -21.11 13.10
N ASN A 108 26.38 -20.73 12.94
CA ASN A 108 25.33 -21.60 12.44
C ASN A 108 24.66 -20.99 11.19
N PHE A 109 24.90 -21.61 10.03
CA PHE A 109 24.31 -21.18 8.77
C PHE A 109 22.84 -21.54 8.63
N GLU A 110 22.34 -22.55 9.34
CA GLU A 110 20.91 -22.91 9.35
C GLU A 110 20.09 -21.85 10.11
N ASP A 111 20.60 -21.39 11.26
CA ASP A 111 20.00 -20.28 12.01
C ASP A 111 20.10 -18.96 11.22
N TYR A 112 21.22 -18.73 10.53
CA TYR A 112 21.39 -17.56 9.68
C TYR A 112 20.42 -17.57 8.49
N GLU A 113 20.23 -18.72 7.85
CA GLU A 113 19.23 -18.90 6.79
C GLU A 113 17.82 -18.65 7.32
N THR A 114 17.49 -19.21 8.49
CA THR A 114 16.20 -19.01 9.15
C THR A 114 15.98 -17.53 9.49
N HIS A 115 16.99 -16.83 10.00
CA HIS A 115 16.94 -15.39 10.29
C HIS A 115 16.83 -14.53 9.02
N LEU A 116 17.42 -14.96 7.90
CA LEU A 116 17.23 -14.31 6.60
C LEU A 116 15.80 -14.51 6.10
N LEU A 117 15.24 -15.72 6.25
CA LEU A 117 13.88 -16.07 5.87
C LEU A 117 12.84 -15.38 6.76
N ASP A 118 13.09 -15.25 8.06
CA ASP A 118 12.22 -14.56 9.02
C ASP A 118 12.20 -13.05 8.77
N ARG A 119 13.34 -12.44 8.43
CA ARG A 119 13.38 -11.03 7.99
C ARG A 119 12.70 -10.79 6.64
N MET A 120 12.51 -11.83 5.85
CA MET A 120 11.71 -11.82 4.62
C MET A 120 10.24 -12.23 4.88
N GLY A 121 9.93 -12.61 6.12
CA GLY A 121 8.78 -13.42 6.48
C GLY A 121 7.51 -12.63 6.67
N ARG A 122 6.60 -12.76 5.70
CA ARG A 122 5.12 -12.65 5.79
C ARG A 122 4.47 -11.32 5.43
N ASP A 123 5.06 -10.16 5.74
CA ASP A 123 4.46 -8.85 5.38
C ASP A 123 4.35 -8.64 3.86
N GLU A 124 5.33 -9.13 3.10
CA GLU A 124 5.35 -9.02 1.64
C GLU A 124 4.32 -9.93 0.95
N LYS A 125 3.84 -11.00 1.59
CA LYS A 125 2.96 -11.98 0.93
C LYS A 125 1.60 -11.37 0.57
N LEU A 126 1.03 -10.58 1.47
CA LEU A 126 -0.27 -9.93 1.24
C LEU A 126 -0.14 -8.84 0.17
N ILE A 127 0.85 -7.97 0.28
CA ILE A 127 1.12 -6.92 -0.71
C ILE A 127 1.36 -7.53 -2.09
N ARG A 128 2.17 -8.59 -2.17
CA ARG A 128 2.44 -9.31 -3.42
C ARG A 128 1.19 -9.98 -4.00
N MET A 129 0.33 -10.56 -3.16
CA MET A 129 -0.96 -11.10 -3.61
C MET A 129 -1.85 -9.99 -4.18
N MET A 130 -1.91 -8.83 -3.52
CA MET A 130 -2.66 -7.66 -3.99
C MET A 130 -2.10 -7.13 -5.32
N GLN A 131 -0.78 -7.00 -5.45
CA GLN A 131 -0.11 -6.59 -6.68
C GLN A 131 -0.35 -7.58 -7.82
N ASN A 132 -0.27 -8.89 -7.57
CA ASN A 132 -0.56 -9.92 -8.57
C ASN A 132 -2.02 -9.85 -9.06
N ARG A 133 -2.97 -9.60 -8.15
CA ARG A 133 -4.38 -9.40 -8.53
C ARG A 133 -4.55 -8.12 -9.33
N ALA A 134 -3.89 -7.02 -8.95
CA ALA A 134 -3.90 -5.78 -9.71
C ALA A 134 -3.37 -5.97 -11.15
N ARG A 135 -2.29 -6.74 -11.33
CA ARG A 135 -1.70 -7.08 -12.64
C ARG A 135 -2.64 -7.87 -13.56
N SER A 136 -3.64 -8.58 -13.04
CA SER A 136 -4.55 -9.37 -13.87
C SER A 136 -5.45 -8.52 -14.78
N ASN A 137 -5.72 -7.28 -14.38
CA ASN A 137 -6.53 -6.31 -15.13
C ASN A 137 -6.10 -4.88 -14.73
N PRO A 138 -4.90 -4.43 -15.14
CA PRO A 138 -4.33 -3.18 -14.65
C PRO A 138 -5.22 -1.99 -15.05
N LYS A 139 -5.35 -1.03 -14.13
CA LYS A 139 -6.23 0.14 -14.28
C LYS A 139 -5.47 1.44 -14.48
N ARG A 140 -6.12 2.43 -15.09
CA ARG A 140 -5.58 3.78 -15.24
C ARG A 140 -5.60 4.47 -13.90
N VAL A 141 -4.43 4.83 -13.37
CA VAL A 141 -4.31 5.47 -12.05
C VAL A 141 -3.68 6.84 -12.21
N THR A 142 -4.46 7.89 -11.94
CA THR A 142 -3.92 9.25 -11.94
C THR A 142 -3.17 9.51 -10.63
N LEU A 143 -1.92 9.94 -10.75
CA LEU A 143 -1.06 10.34 -9.64
C LEU A 143 -0.90 11.86 -9.65
N GLY A 144 -1.40 12.53 -8.60
CA GLY A 144 -1.17 13.95 -8.37
C GLY A 144 0.24 14.23 -7.83
N ASN A 145 0.66 15.50 -7.92
CA ASN A 145 2.01 15.93 -7.52
C ASN A 145 3.13 15.16 -8.26
N ALA A 146 2.91 14.89 -9.54
CA ALA A 146 3.81 14.12 -10.39
C ALA A 146 5.16 14.81 -10.69
N GLU A 147 5.41 15.99 -10.14
CA GLU A 147 6.74 16.63 -10.10
C GLU A 147 7.68 16.04 -9.03
N GLU A 148 7.13 15.32 -8.06
CA GLU A 148 7.89 14.86 -6.90
C GLU A 148 8.62 13.55 -7.19
N TYR A 149 9.87 13.43 -6.73
CA TYR A 149 10.71 12.24 -6.96
C TYR A 149 9.99 10.94 -6.54
N ASN A 150 9.40 10.91 -5.34
CA ASN A 150 8.74 9.71 -4.83
C ASN A 150 7.53 9.30 -5.69
N VAL A 151 6.77 10.27 -6.18
CA VAL A 151 5.60 10.03 -7.03
C VAL A 151 6.03 9.52 -8.40
N LEU A 152 7.03 10.15 -9.02
CA LEU A 152 7.59 9.70 -10.31
C LEU A 152 8.19 8.29 -10.20
N LYS A 153 8.91 8.01 -9.10
CA LYS A 153 9.49 6.68 -8.88
C LYS A 153 8.42 5.62 -8.66
N ALA A 154 7.36 5.94 -7.91
CA ALA A 154 6.22 5.05 -7.74
C ALA A 154 5.50 4.80 -9.07
N ALA A 155 5.31 5.84 -9.90
CA ALA A 155 4.74 5.71 -11.24
C ALA A 155 5.56 4.76 -12.12
N GLN A 156 6.90 4.88 -12.09
CA GLN A 156 7.79 3.99 -12.80
C GLN A 156 7.60 2.52 -12.36
N ILE A 157 7.58 2.26 -11.05
CA ILE A 157 7.38 0.91 -10.51
C ILE A 157 6.02 0.35 -10.94
N LEU A 158 4.94 1.14 -10.77
CA LEU A 158 3.59 0.72 -11.14
C LEU A 158 3.48 0.33 -12.62
N TYR A 159 4.17 1.07 -13.50
CA TYR A 159 4.20 0.82 -14.94
C TYR A 159 5.08 -0.38 -15.31
N GLU A 160 6.34 -0.41 -14.85
CA GLU A 160 7.31 -1.46 -15.18
C GLU A 160 6.88 -2.83 -14.64
N GLU A 161 6.22 -2.85 -13.48
CA GLU A 161 5.68 -4.07 -12.89
C GLU A 161 4.28 -4.44 -13.39
N GLY A 162 3.69 -3.63 -14.27
CA GLY A 162 2.35 -3.88 -14.83
C GLY A 162 1.22 -3.87 -13.80
N ILE A 163 1.42 -3.24 -12.64
CA ILE A 163 0.41 -3.14 -11.57
C ILE A 163 -0.71 -2.17 -11.99
N ALA A 164 -0.33 -1.07 -12.63
CA ALA A 164 -1.25 -0.02 -13.07
C ALA A 164 -0.75 0.64 -14.36
N GLN A 165 -1.64 1.41 -14.99
CA GLN A 165 -1.33 2.33 -16.07
C GLN A 165 -1.33 3.75 -15.51
N PRO A 166 -0.20 4.26 -15.00
CA PRO A 166 -0.17 5.56 -14.34
C PRO A 166 -0.42 6.70 -15.33
N ILE A 167 -1.10 7.74 -14.86
CA ILE A 167 -1.27 9.04 -15.53
C ILE A 167 -0.71 10.11 -14.60
N LEU A 168 0.23 10.91 -15.08
CA LEU A 168 0.87 11.94 -14.27
C LEU A 168 0.06 13.24 -14.35
N LEU A 169 -0.44 13.73 -13.22
CA LEU A 169 -1.25 14.95 -13.17
C LEU A 169 -0.40 16.15 -12.72
N GLY A 170 -0.21 17.10 -13.63
CA GLY A 170 0.45 18.36 -13.32
C GLY A 170 1.09 19.09 -14.50
N GLU A 171 1.77 20.21 -14.21
CA GLU A 171 2.49 21.00 -15.22
C GLU A 171 3.42 20.16 -16.10
N LYS A 172 3.10 20.09 -17.40
CA LYS A 172 3.71 19.12 -18.33
C LYS A 172 5.21 19.32 -18.45
N LYS A 173 5.65 20.57 -18.66
CA LYS A 173 7.06 20.93 -18.82
C LYS A 173 7.86 20.60 -17.56
N TYR A 174 7.36 20.99 -16.40
CA TYR A 174 8.05 20.78 -15.14
C TYR A 174 8.20 19.29 -14.78
N ILE A 175 7.17 18.48 -15.02
CA ILE A 175 7.25 17.02 -14.84
C ILE A 175 8.34 16.42 -15.72
N GLN A 176 8.39 16.79 -17.01
CA GLN A 176 9.40 16.31 -17.94
C GLN A 176 10.83 16.71 -17.52
N GLU A 177 11.00 17.92 -17.00
CA GLU A 177 12.28 18.37 -16.43
C GLU A 177 12.69 17.55 -15.20
N GLN A 178 11.76 17.29 -14.28
CA GLN A 178 12.04 16.46 -13.09
C GLN A 178 12.37 15.01 -13.46
N MET A 179 11.67 14.44 -14.45
CA MET A 179 11.98 13.10 -14.96
C MET A 179 13.41 13.01 -15.50
N LYS A 180 13.84 13.99 -16.31
CA LYS A 180 15.22 14.07 -16.80
C LYS A 180 16.22 14.23 -15.66
N LYS A 181 15.94 15.12 -14.71
CA LYS A 181 16.80 15.39 -13.55
C LYS A 181 17.02 14.14 -12.69
N PHE A 182 15.98 13.34 -12.49
CA PHE A 182 16.04 12.12 -11.67
C PHE A 182 16.46 10.86 -12.46
N GLY A 183 16.70 10.98 -13.77
CA GLY A 183 17.04 9.83 -14.62
C GLY A 183 15.89 8.82 -14.73
N ILE A 184 14.64 9.29 -14.70
CA ILE A 184 13.44 8.46 -14.80
C ILE A 184 12.97 8.49 -16.25
N GLU A 185 13.16 7.36 -16.94
CA GLU A 185 12.64 7.13 -18.29
C GLU A 185 11.28 6.44 -18.18
N LEU A 186 10.21 7.22 -18.30
CA LEU A 186 8.83 6.73 -18.20
C LEU A 186 7.99 7.30 -19.34
N ASN A 187 7.38 6.45 -20.15
CA ASN A 187 6.53 6.88 -21.26
C ASN A 187 5.06 6.67 -20.90
N VAL A 188 4.48 7.64 -20.19
CA VAL A 188 3.11 7.60 -19.68
C VAL A 188 2.42 8.93 -19.94
N PRO A 189 1.07 8.97 -20.02
CA PRO A 189 0.35 10.21 -20.24
C PRO A 189 0.62 11.24 -19.13
N ILE A 190 0.90 12.48 -19.53
CA ILE A 190 1.02 13.63 -18.62
C ILE A 190 -0.16 14.56 -18.91
N VAL A 191 -1.01 14.77 -17.91
CA VAL A 191 -2.19 15.62 -17.98
C VAL A 191 -1.91 16.90 -17.22
N ASP A 192 -1.86 18.02 -17.95
CA ASP A 192 -1.70 19.34 -17.39
C ASP A 192 -3.02 20.11 -17.47
N PRO A 193 -3.69 20.42 -16.33
CA PRO A 193 -4.97 21.13 -16.33
C PRO A 193 -4.95 22.48 -17.06
N MET A 194 -3.78 23.10 -17.22
CA MET A 194 -3.63 24.41 -17.86
C MET A 194 -3.29 24.35 -19.34
N ASP A 195 -2.89 23.20 -19.86
CA ASP A 195 -2.43 23.02 -21.24
C ASP A 195 -3.61 23.06 -22.23
N ASP A 196 -3.34 23.42 -23.48
CA ASP A 196 -4.41 23.69 -24.46
C ASP A 196 -5.18 22.42 -24.85
N ASP A 197 -4.52 21.25 -24.77
CA ASP A 197 -5.13 19.93 -25.02
C ASP A 197 -6.24 19.56 -24.01
N GLN A 198 -6.37 20.30 -22.90
CA GLN A 198 -7.43 20.12 -21.89
C GLN A 198 -8.61 21.10 -22.03
N ASP A 199 -8.71 21.90 -23.10
CA ASP A 199 -9.77 22.92 -23.18
C ASP A 199 -11.19 22.34 -23.14
N GLU A 200 -11.45 21.31 -23.94
CA GLU A 200 -12.74 20.60 -23.96
C GLU A 200 -13.07 19.99 -22.58
N ASN A 201 -12.07 19.35 -21.96
CA ASN A 201 -12.20 18.78 -20.62
C ASN A 201 -12.49 19.87 -19.58
N ARG A 202 -11.82 21.04 -19.65
CA ARG A 202 -12.11 22.17 -18.75
C ARG A 202 -13.55 22.66 -18.88
N VAL A 203 -14.09 22.72 -20.10
CA VAL A 203 -15.49 23.13 -20.32
C VAL A 203 -16.45 22.11 -19.68
N LYS A 204 -16.27 20.83 -20.00
CA LYS A 204 -17.06 19.70 -19.48
C LYS A 204 -17.00 19.59 -17.96
N TYR A 205 -15.80 19.63 -17.38
CA TYR A 205 -15.57 19.50 -15.95
C TYR A 205 -16.07 20.73 -15.18
N ARG A 206 -15.93 21.94 -15.74
CA ARG A 206 -16.49 23.17 -15.16
C ARG A 206 -18.00 23.08 -15.03
N GLU A 207 -18.69 22.66 -16.09
CA GLU A 207 -20.14 22.53 -16.09
C GLU A 207 -20.60 21.52 -15.03
N THR A 208 -19.93 20.37 -14.94
CA THR A 208 -20.20 19.35 -13.93
C THR A 208 -19.99 19.88 -12.52
N LEU A 209 -18.84 20.49 -12.25
CA LEU A 209 -18.54 21.07 -10.94
C LEU A 209 -19.57 22.13 -10.53
N TRP A 210 -19.95 23.01 -11.46
CA TRP A 210 -20.96 24.03 -11.22
C TRP A 210 -22.33 23.41 -10.93
N LYS A 211 -22.83 22.48 -11.75
CA LYS A 211 -24.11 21.80 -11.53
C LYS A 211 -24.17 21.09 -10.17
N MET A 212 -23.08 20.45 -9.75
CA MET A 212 -22.98 19.77 -8.46
C MET A 212 -22.99 20.73 -7.26
N ARG A 213 -22.52 21.97 -7.44
CA ARG A 213 -22.20 22.89 -6.32
C ARG A 213 -22.91 24.25 -6.39
N GLN A 214 -23.75 24.50 -7.39
CA GLN A 214 -24.44 25.78 -7.58
C GLN A 214 -25.27 26.18 -6.36
N ARG A 215 -26.00 25.22 -5.75
CA ARG A 215 -26.76 25.43 -4.50
C ARG A 215 -25.91 25.43 -3.23
N LYS A 216 -24.60 25.29 -3.36
CA LYS A 216 -23.59 25.31 -2.28
C LYS A 216 -22.63 26.50 -2.42
N GLY A 217 -23.06 27.56 -3.11
CA GLY A 217 -22.30 28.82 -3.24
C GLY A 217 -21.22 28.84 -4.34
N MET A 218 -21.20 27.84 -5.22
CA MET A 218 -20.34 27.82 -6.41
C MET A 218 -21.01 28.58 -7.56
N ASN A 219 -20.37 29.64 -8.05
CA ASN A 219 -20.75 30.27 -9.31
C ASN A 219 -19.83 29.79 -10.45
N GLU A 220 -20.21 30.09 -11.70
CA GLU A 220 -19.43 29.67 -12.87
C GLU A 220 -18.00 30.22 -12.86
N TYR A 221 -17.80 31.45 -12.39
CA TYR A 221 -16.48 32.05 -12.28
C TYR A 221 -15.55 31.25 -11.36
N LYS A 222 -16.03 30.85 -10.17
CA LYS A 222 -15.27 30.00 -9.24
C LYS A 222 -15.02 28.62 -9.86
N ALA A 223 -16.02 28.02 -10.50
CA ALA A 223 -15.86 26.72 -11.16
C ALA A 223 -14.80 26.77 -12.27
N LYS A 224 -14.78 27.83 -13.08
CA LYS A 224 -13.76 28.06 -14.13
C LYS A 224 -12.36 28.20 -13.56
N ARG A 225 -12.21 28.77 -12.37
CA ARG A 225 -10.90 28.86 -11.69
C ARG A 225 -10.49 27.52 -11.08
N PHE A 226 -11.41 26.82 -10.41
CA PHE A 226 -11.10 25.56 -9.74
C PHE A 226 -10.79 24.43 -10.71
N VAL A 227 -11.44 24.36 -11.87
CA VAL A 227 -11.12 23.33 -12.87
C VAL A 227 -9.67 23.43 -13.36
N ARG A 228 -9.02 24.60 -13.30
CA ARG A 228 -7.59 24.74 -13.65
C ARG A 228 -6.64 24.24 -12.54
N GLN A 229 -7.16 23.91 -11.37
CA GLN A 229 -6.38 23.43 -10.23
C GLN A 229 -6.38 21.90 -10.22
N ARG A 230 -5.19 21.31 -10.09
CA ARG A 230 -4.97 19.86 -9.99
C ARG A 230 -5.90 19.17 -8.96
N ASP A 231 -6.12 19.82 -7.82
CA ASP A 231 -6.91 19.27 -6.71
C ASP A 231 -8.40 19.05 -7.08
N TYR A 232 -8.95 19.84 -8.01
CA TYR A 232 -10.31 19.62 -8.54
C TYR A 232 -10.30 18.88 -9.88
N PHE A 233 -9.30 19.13 -10.73
CA PHE A 233 -9.19 18.49 -12.03
C PHE A 233 -9.06 16.97 -11.88
N GLY A 234 -8.21 16.49 -10.96
CA GLY A 234 -8.04 15.04 -10.71
C GLY A 234 -9.36 14.33 -10.33
N PRO A 235 -10.10 14.79 -9.30
CA PRO A 235 -11.41 14.23 -8.98
C PRO A 235 -12.41 14.31 -10.12
N LEU A 236 -12.38 15.38 -10.93
CA LEU A 236 -13.26 15.53 -12.09
C LEU A 236 -12.92 14.53 -13.20
N MET A 237 -11.62 14.26 -13.46
CA MET A 237 -11.20 13.17 -14.35
C MET A 237 -11.78 11.82 -13.90
N LEU A 238 -11.68 11.52 -12.60
CA LEU A 238 -12.21 10.26 -12.05
C LEU A 238 -13.74 10.19 -12.14
N GLN A 239 -14.42 11.30 -11.87
CA GLN A 239 -15.88 11.39 -11.98
C GLN A 239 -16.36 11.15 -13.41
N HIS A 240 -15.61 11.64 -14.40
CA HIS A 240 -15.93 11.49 -15.83
C HIS A 240 -15.41 10.20 -16.48
N GLY A 241 -14.65 9.37 -15.75
CA GLY A 241 -14.10 8.11 -16.28
C GLY A 241 -12.85 8.28 -17.15
N ASP A 242 -12.23 9.46 -17.11
CA ASP A 242 -10.99 9.75 -17.83
C ASP A 242 -9.76 9.12 -17.12
N THR A 243 -9.97 8.66 -15.88
CA THR A 243 -9.09 7.76 -15.13
C THR A 243 -9.93 6.79 -14.33
N ASP A 244 -9.37 5.62 -14.00
CA ASP A 244 -10.11 4.57 -13.27
C ASP A 244 -9.93 4.72 -11.76
N ALA A 245 -8.79 5.28 -11.30
CA ALA A 245 -8.53 5.60 -9.91
C ALA A 245 -7.64 6.84 -9.73
N LEU A 246 -7.66 7.44 -8.53
CA LEU A 246 -6.94 8.67 -8.22
C LEU A 246 -6.17 8.57 -6.90
N VAL A 247 -4.88 8.92 -6.93
CA VAL A 247 -4.04 9.07 -5.73
C VAL A 247 -3.40 10.46 -5.72
N VAL A 248 -3.67 11.25 -4.68
CA VAL A 248 -3.27 12.67 -4.58
C VAL A 248 -2.78 13.05 -3.18
N GLY A 249 -2.15 14.22 -3.02
CA GLY A 249 -1.96 14.84 -1.70
C GLY A 249 -0.55 14.78 -1.11
N PHE A 250 0.45 14.40 -1.90
CA PHE A 250 1.83 14.24 -1.43
C PHE A 250 2.43 15.50 -0.77
N SER A 251 2.10 16.71 -1.25
CA SER A 251 2.77 17.95 -0.83
C SER A 251 1.90 18.92 0.00
N LYS A 252 0.63 18.60 0.24
CA LYS A 252 -0.33 19.50 0.92
C LYS A 252 -0.88 18.88 2.19
N ASN A 253 -1.43 19.74 3.06
CA ASN A 253 -2.20 19.28 4.21
C ASN A 253 -3.35 18.37 3.74
N TYR A 254 -3.51 17.23 4.41
CA TYR A 254 -4.54 16.23 4.12
C TYR A 254 -5.95 16.82 3.94
N GLN A 255 -6.37 17.75 4.81
CA GLN A 255 -7.71 18.33 4.78
C GLN A 255 -7.97 19.20 3.54
N SER A 256 -6.94 19.92 3.05
CA SER A 256 -7.11 20.79 1.88
C SER A 256 -7.23 20.00 0.59
N VAL A 257 -6.63 18.81 0.53
CA VAL A 257 -6.74 17.86 -0.60
C VAL A 257 -8.02 17.05 -0.52
N LEU A 258 -8.41 16.62 0.68
CA LEU A 258 -9.63 15.84 0.88
C LEU A 258 -10.88 16.64 0.50
N LYS A 259 -10.94 17.94 0.83
CA LYS A 259 -12.14 18.75 0.56
C LYS A 259 -12.59 18.69 -0.91
N PRO A 260 -11.75 19.04 -1.92
CA PRO A 260 -12.10 18.91 -3.34
C PRO A 260 -12.58 17.51 -3.74
N VAL A 261 -11.94 16.46 -3.22
CA VAL A 261 -12.37 15.07 -3.45
C VAL A 261 -13.81 14.87 -2.98
N LEU A 262 -14.17 15.35 -1.79
CA LEU A 262 -15.55 15.22 -1.26
C LEU A 262 -16.55 16.16 -1.92
N GLU A 263 -16.09 17.22 -2.59
CA GLU A 263 -16.98 18.09 -3.35
C GLU A 263 -17.40 17.47 -4.68
N VAL A 264 -16.54 16.62 -5.26
CA VAL A 264 -16.69 16.05 -6.60
C VAL A 264 -17.10 14.58 -6.58
N ILE A 265 -16.50 13.77 -5.71
CA ILE A 265 -16.78 12.34 -5.62
C ILE A 265 -17.89 12.11 -4.61
N GLU A 266 -19.00 11.55 -5.10
CA GLU A 266 -20.15 11.23 -4.27
C GLU A 266 -19.86 10.07 -3.30
N ARG A 267 -20.55 10.10 -2.17
CA ARG A 267 -20.59 8.98 -1.23
C ARG A 267 -21.37 7.81 -1.82
N GLU A 268 -20.99 6.61 -1.41
CA GLU A 268 -21.70 5.39 -1.79
C GLU A 268 -23.14 5.38 -1.24
N LYS A 269 -24.05 4.65 -1.91
CA LYS A 269 -25.45 4.59 -1.47
C LYS A 269 -25.53 3.98 -0.07
N GLY A 270 -26.24 4.63 0.85
CA GLY A 270 -26.35 4.18 2.24
C GLY A 270 -25.14 4.51 3.11
N VAL A 271 -24.22 5.36 2.62
CA VAL A 271 -23.10 5.90 3.40
C VAL A 271 -23.33 7.38 3.68
N ASP A 272 -23.62 7.71 4.93
CA ASP A 272 -23.83 9.11 5.35
C ASP A 272 -22.51 9.85 5.59
N LYS A 273 -21.52 9.15 6.14
CA LYS A 273 -20.18 9.67 6.39
C LYS A 273 -19.12 8.70 5.87
N ILE A 274 -18.08 9.26 5.30
CA ILE A 274 -16.88 8.52 4.90
C ILE A 274 -16.00 8.25 6.13
N ALA A 275 -15.06 7.33 5.99
CA ALA A 275 -14.05 7.06 7.02
C ALA A 275 -12.71 6.71 6.36
N SER A 276 -11.65 6.64 7.16
CA SER A 276 -10.32 6.26 6.69
C SER A 276 -9.72 5.13 7.50
N MET A 277 -9.11 4.18 6.80
CA MET A 277 -8.48 3.01 7.38
C MET A 277 -6.97 3.05 7.17
N MET A 278 -6.20 2.71 8.19
CA MET A 278 -4.77 2.38 8.05
C MET A 278 -4.62 0.86 8.09
N MET A 279 -3.85 0.32 7.16
CA MET A 279 -3.41 -1.07 7.18
C MET A 279 -2.00 -1.11 7.77
N ILE A 280 -1.84 -1.84 8.86
CA ILE A 280 -0.57 -2.06 9.57
C ILE A 280 -0.14 -3.49 9.25
N LEU A 281 0.96 -3.62 8.51
CA LEU A 281 1.55 -4.91 8.16
C LEU A 281 2.44 -5.34 9.33
N THR A 282 2.04 -6.43 9.97
CA THR A 282 2.79 -7.05 11.07
C THR A 282 3.24 -8.44 10.67
N GLU A 283 4.36 -8.90 11.24
CA GLU A 283 4.97 -10.21 10.98
C GLU A 283 3.98 -11.41 11.02
N LYS A 284 2.87 -11.29 11.76
CA LYS A 284 1.85 -12.34 11.83
C LYS A 284 0.75 -12.14 10.80
N LYS A 285 0.02 -11.03 10.90
CA LYS A 285 -1.19 -10.73 10.09
C LYS A 285 -1.36 -9.22 9.93
N PRO A 286 -1.98 -8.76 8.82
CA PRO A 286 -2.36 -7.36 8.69
C PRO A 286 -3.39 -6.99 9.77
N ILE A 287 -3.22 -5.79 10.32
CA ILE A 287 -4.12 -5.17 11.27
C ILE A 287 -4.68 -3.89 10.66
N PHE A 288 -5.97 -3.60 10.87
CA PHE A 288 -6.66 -2.47 10.28
C PHE A 288 -7.15 -1.51 11.36
N PHE A 289 -6.74 -0.25 11.31
CA PHE A 289 -7.22 0.79 12.23
C PHE A 289 -8.20 1.72 11.52
N ALA A 290 -9.37 1.96 12.09
CA ALA A 290 -10.40 2.88 11.57
C ALA A 290 -11.08 3.63 12.72
N ASP A 291 -11.52 4.89 12.63
CA ASP A 291 -11.22 5.90 11.62
C ASP A 291 -10.04 6.77 12.06
N THR A 292 -9.01 6.84 11.22
CA THR A 292 -7.69 7.41 11.60
C THR A 292 -7.47 8.86 11.21
N SER A 293 -8.34 9.43 10.35
CA SER A 293 -8.04 10.71 9.67
C SER A 293 -9.24 11.62 9.40
N ILE A 294 -10.51 11.19 9.60
CA ILE A 294 -11.68 11.96 9.14
C ILE A 294 -12.62 12.40 10.27
N ASN A 295 -13.23 11.46 10.99
CA ASN A 295 -14.28 11.76 11.97
C ASN A 295 -13.67 12.04 13.35
N GLN A 296 -13.66 13.32 13.77
CA GLN A 296 -13.09 13.75 15.06
C GLN A 296 -13.73 13.03 16.25
N ASN A 297 -15.03 13.22 16.44
CA ASN A 297 -15.80 12.63 17.52
C ASN A 297 -17.02 11.92 16.93
N PRO A 298 -16.87 10.69 16.42
CA PRO A 298 -17.98 9.94 15.83
C PRO A 298 -19.03 9.64 16.90
N THR A 299 -20.30 9.78 16.52
CA THR A 299 -21.45 9.28 17.30
C THR A 299 -21.49 7.75 17.27
N ALA A 300 -22.33 7.12 18.10
CA ALA A 300 -22.55 5.67 18.04
C ALA A 300 -22.97 5.22 16.62
N GLU A 301 -23.76 6.03 15.93
CA GLU A 301 -24.32 5.67 14.62
C GLU A 301 -23.26 5.85 13.52
N ASP A 302 -22.35 6.80 13.72
CA ASP A 302 -21.15 6.92 12.89
C ASP A 302 -20.22 5.71 13.10
N LEU A 303 -20.03 5.25 14.34
CA LEU A 303 -19.21 4.07 14.65
C LEU A 303 -19.78 2.80 14.00
N VAL A 304 -21.10 2.62 13.99
CA VAL A 304 -21.79 1.56 13.24
C VAL A 304 -21.43 1.63 11.75
N ASN A 305 -21.50 2.83 11.16
CA ASN A 305 -21.16 3.03 9.75
C ASN A 305 -19.67 2.78 9.46
N ILE A 306 -18.77 3.19 10.36
CA ILE A 306 -17.33 2.94 10.26
C ILE A 306 -17.05 1.43 10.32
N ALA A 307 -17.67 0.68 11.22
CA ALA A 307 -17.51 -0.76 11.32
C ALA A 307 -17.97 -1.47 10.04
N LYS A 308 -19.13 -1.10 9.48
CA LYS A 308 -19.63 -1.64 8.21
C LYS A 308 -18.67 -1.36 7.05
N MET A 309 -18.23 -0.11 6.90
CA MET A 309 -17.26 0.26 5.86
C MET A 309 -15.95 -0.51 6.02
N SER A 310 -15.51 -0.71 7.26
CA SER A 310 -14.31 -1.48 7.58
C SER A 310 -14.46 -2.95 7.20
N GLU A 311 -15.60 -3.57 7.53
CA GLU A 311 -15.92 -4.95 7.15
C GLU A 311 -15.86 -5.13 5.63
N MET A 312 -16.56 -4.26 4.89
CA MET A 312 -16.62 -4.30 3.42
C MET A 312 -15.24 -4.12 2.80
N THR A 313 -14.44 -3.18 3.33
CA THR A 313 -13.09 -2.89 2.82
C THR A 313 -12.14 -4.04 3.07
N VAL A 314 -12.14 -4.62 4.27
CA VAL A 314 -11.23 -5.72 4.63
C VAL A 314 -11.54 -7.00 3.86
N LYS A 315 -12.82 -7.29 3.59
CA LYS A 315 -13.22 -8.39 2.70
C LYS A 315 -12.67 -8.25 1.29
N THR A 316 -12.41 -7.03 0.79
CA THR A 316 -11.81 -6.84 -0.55
C THR A 316 -10.40 -7.41 -0.66
N PHE A 317 -9.67 -7.45 0.47
CA PHE A 317 -8.34 -8.03 0.58
C PHE A 317 -8.37 -9.55 0.79
N ALA A 318 -9.54 -10.19 0.67
CA ALA A 318 -9.77 -11.60 0.95
C ALA A 318 -9.39 -12.01 2.38
N ILE A 319 -9.60 -11.08 3.33
CA ILE A 319 -9.38 -11.29 4.76
C ILE A 319 -10.74 -11.30 5.44
N GLU A 320 -10.98 -12.30 6.31
CA GLU A 320 -12.19 -12.33 7.14
C GLU A 320 -12.08 -11.24 8.23
N PRO A 321 -12.98 -10.25 8.25
CA PRO A 321 -12.94 -9.18 9.23
C PRO A 321 -13.43 -9.66 10.59
N ARG A 322 -12.63 -9.40 11.62
CA ARG A 322 -12.96 -9.58 13.04
C ARG A 322 -12.77 -8.25 13.73
N ILE A 323 -13.88 -7.60 14.05
CA ILE A 323 -13.92 -6.19 14.40
C ILE A 323 -14.00 -6.03 15.92
N ALA A 324 -13.00 -5.39 16.50
CA ALA A 324 -13.04 -4.90 17.87
C ALA A 324 -13.44 -3.42 17.87
N MET A 325 -14.54 -3.11 18.54
CA MET A 325 -14.96 -1.74 18.83
C MET A 325 -14.20 -1.28 20.09
N LEU A 326 -13.23 -0.39 19.91
CA LEU A 326 -12.26 -0.08 20.96
C LEU A 326 -12.79 0.90 22.00
N SER A 327 -12.39 0.69 23.25
CA SER A 327 -12.47 1.67 24.34
C SER A 327 -11.28 1.49 25.28
N PHE A 328 -11.25 2.27 26.36
CA PHE A 328 -10.30 2.10 27.45
C PHE A 328 -10.85 1.22 28.58
N GLU A 329 -12.08 0.73 28.46
CA GLU A 329 -12.74 -0.22 29.38
C GLU A 329 -13.13 -1.49 28.60
N ASN A 330 -13.29 -2.61 29.31
CA ASN A 330 -13.75 -3.89 28.75
C ASN A 330 -15.18 -4.18 29.22
N PHE A 331 -16.16 -4.05 28.31
CA PHE A 331 -17.58 -4.42 28.51
C PHE A 331 -18.22 -3.87 29.81
N ALA A 332 -17.74 -2.73 30.30
CA ALA A 332 -18.20 -2.11 31.54
C ALA A 332 -19.18 -0.95 31.29
N ALA A 333 -19.07 -0.27 30.15
CA ALA A 333 -19.90 0.85 29.73
C ALA A 333 -20.11 1.93 30.81
N ILE A 334 -19.07 2.26 31.58
CA ILE A 334 -19.18 3.21 32.70
C ILE A 334 -19.01 4.65 32.20
N SER A 335 -17.93 4.89 31.45
CA SER A 335 -17.65 6.21 30.88
C SER A 335 -18.55 6.55 29.69
N ASP A 336 -18.71 7.83 29.38
CA ASP A 336 -19.50 8.28 28.22
C ASP A 336 -18.93 7.75 26.90
N THR A 337 -17.61 7.61 26.81
CA THR A 337 -16.95 7.02 25.63
C THR A 337 -17.31 5.54 25.51
N SER A 338 -17.21 4.77 26.59
CA SER A 338 -17.57 3.34 26.59
C SER A 338 -19.05 3.12 26.32
N LYS A 339 -19.95 3.92 26.93
CA LYS A 339 -21.41 3.87 26.65
C LYS A 339 -21.73 4.11 25.18
N LYS A 340 -21.03 5.06 24.55
CA LYS A 340 -21.17 5.36 23.12
C LYS A 340 -20.76 4.15 22.27
N VAL A 341 -19.64 3.49 22.61
CA VAL A 341 -19.17 2.30 21.89
C VAL A 341 -20.08 1.09 22.14
N ALA A 342 -20.49 0.85 23.38
CA ALA A 342 -21.45 -0.20 23.75
C ALA A 342 -22.77 -0.05 22.98
N LYS A 343 -23.29 1.19 22.87
CA LYS A 343 -24.48 1.48 22.07
C LYS A 343 -24.26 1.12 20.60
N ALA A 344 -23.11 1.45 20.02
CA ALA A 344 -22.79 1.09 18.64
C ALA A 344 -22.75 -0.43 18.43
N VAL A 345 -22.16 -1.17 19.38
CA VAL A 345 -22.09 -2.65 19.37
C VAL A 345 -23.48 -3.26 19.42
N SER A 346 -24.35 -2.76 20.32
CA SER A 346 -25.74 -3.21 20.42
C SER A 346 -26.50 -3.07 19.09
N ILE A 347 -26.35 -1.92 18.42
CA ILE A 347 -26.97 -1.68 17.10
C ILE A 347 -26.40 -2.62 16.04
N LEU A 348 -25.09 -2.88 16.06
CA LEU A 348 -24.44 -3.80 15.13
C LEU A 348 -24.93 -5.24 15.34
N HIS A 349 -25.08 -5.68 16.58
CA HIS A 349 -25.59 -7.02 16.90
C HIS A 349 -27.05 -7.21 16.46
N GLU A 350 -27.88 -6.19 16.63
CA GLU A 350 -29.29 -6.21 16.22
C GLU A 350 -29.43 -6.20 14.69
N LYS A 351 -28.77 -5.26 14.01
CA LYS A 351 -28.97 -5.03 12.56
C LYS A 351 -28.09 -5.92 11.68
N PHE A 352 -26.94 -6.36 12.16
CA PHE A 352 -25.96 -7.15 11.43
C PHE A 352 -25.52 -8.38 12.23
N PRO A 353 -26.44 -9.30 12.58
CA PRO A 353 -26.17 -10.39 13.52
C PRO A 353 -25.03 -11.33 13.08
N LYS A 354 -24.77 -11.43 11.76
CA LYS A 354 -23.71 -12.25 11.16
C LYS A 354 -22.32 -11.59 11.19
N MET A 355 -22.23 -10.29 11.45
CA MET A 355 -20.94 -9.58 11.51
C MET A 355 -20.16 -10.04 12.75
N ILE A 356 -18.88 -10.39 12.56
CA ILE A 356 -17.98 -10.75 13.65
C ILE A 356 -17.45 -9.44 14.26
N VAL A 357 -18.25 -8.86 15.15
CA VAL A 357 -17.95 -7.59 15.81
C VAL A 357 -18.32 -7.65 17.28
N ASP A 358 -17.45 -7.13 18.14
CA ASP A 358 -17.76 -6.96 19.55
C ASP A 358 -16.97 -5.83 20.21
N GLY A 359 -17.37 -5.50 21.44
CA GLY A 359 -16.80 -4.49 22.29
C GLY A 359 -17.87 -3.89 23.22
N GLU A 360 -17.59 -2.80 23.90
CA GLU A 360 -16.32 -2.09 23.90
C GLU A 360 -15.19 -2.88 24.60
N ILE A 361 -13.99 -2.82 24.05
CA ILE A 361 -12.86 -3.61 24.53
C ILE A 361 -11.54 -2.85 24.38
N GLN A 362 -10.59 -3.09 25.26
CA GLN A 362 -9.24 -2.55 25.19
C GLN A 362 -8.42 -3.24 24.07
N PRO A 363 -7.47 -2.53 23.44
CA PRO A 363 -6.70 -3.07 22.32
C PRO A 363 -5.90 -4.34 22.66
N ASP A 364 -5.26 -4.38 23.83
CA ASP A 364 -4.46 -5.51 24.29
C ASP A 364 -5.30 -6.77 24.53
N PHE A 365 -6.52 -6.61 25.06
CA PHE A 365 -7.49 -7.70 25.16
C PHE A 365 -7.95 -8.18 23.78
N ALA A 366 -8.32 -7.27 22.88
CA ALA A 366 -8.77 -7.62 21.54
C ALA A 366 -7.70 -8.32 20.67
N MET A 367 -6.41 -8.12 20.99
CA MET A 367 -5.27 -8.72 20.29
C MET A 367 -4.82 -10.07 20.84
N ASN A 368 -5.31 -10.48 22.02
CA ASN A 368 -4.83 -11.68 22.71
C ASN A 368 -5.96 -12.70 22.90
N SER A 369 -5.76 -13.93 22.41
CA SER A 369 -6.73 -15.03 22.55
C SER A 369 -7.03 -15.40 24.00
N ASP A 370 -6.02 -15.32 24.87
CA ASP A 370 -6.14 -15.72 26.27
C ASP A 370 -6.99 -14.69 27.02
N HIS A 371 -6.72 -13.40 26.78
CA HIS A 371 -7.51 -12.30 27.35
C HIS A 371 -8.96 -12.29 26.83
N LEU A 372 -9.18 -12.66 25.56
CA LEU A 372 -10.53 -12.80 25.02
C LEU A 372 -11.31 -13.95 25.67
N SER A 373 -10.61 -14.98 26.16
CA SER A 373 -11.25 -16.13 26.82
C SER A 373 -11.90 -15.75 28.15
N ASP A 374 -11.50 -14.63 28.76
CA ASP A 374 -12.17 -14.04 29.93
C ASP A 374 -13.60 -13.54 29.61
N TYR A 375 -13.90 -13.34 28.32
CA TYR A 375 -15.19 -12.84 27.82
C TYR A 375 -15.83 -13.83 26.83
N PRO A 376 -16.25 -15.04 27.27
CA PRO A 376 -16.73 -16.10 26.38
C PRO A 376 -18.04 -15.77 25.65
N PHE A 377 -18.78 -14.76 26.11
CA PHE A 377 -19.97 -14.24 25.43
C PHE A 377 -19.64 -13.41 24.19
N SER A 378 -18.38 -12.96 24.03
CA SER A 378 -17.96 -12.12 22.93
C SER A 378 -18.02 -12.86 21.60
N LYS A 379 -18.57 -12.21 20.57
CA LYS A 379 -18.56 -12.71 19.18
C LYS A 379 -17.15 -12.83 18.61
N LEU A 380 -16.15 -12.17 19.20
CA LEU A 380 -14.75 -12.37 18.84
C LEU A 380 -14.23 -13.76 19.27
N GLY A 381 -14.86 -14.41 20.25
CA GLY A 381 -14.48 -15.72 20.74
C GLY A 381 -12.99 -15.79 21.09
N THR A 382 -12.32 -16.90 20.79
CA THR A 382 -10.89 -17.11 21.10
C THR A 382 -9.94 -16.60 20.01
N THR A 383 -10.46 -16.02 18.92
CA THR A 383 -9.63 -15.58 17.79
C THR A 383 -9.49 -14.07 17.79
N PRO A 384 -8.26 -13.53 17.93
CA PRO A 384 -8.00 -12.10 17.98
C PRO A 384 -8.63 -11.29 16.85
N ALA A 385 -9.00 -10.05 17.16
CA ALA A 385 -9.45 -9.08 16.18
C ALA A 385 -8.32 -8.70 15.22
N ASN A 386 -8.69 -8.40 13.98
CA ASN A 386 -7.78 -7.84 12.98
C ASN A 386 -8.24 -6.45 12.50
N VAL A 387 -9.44 -6.02 12.87
CA VAL A 387 -9.96 -4.68 12.59
C VAL A 387 -10.28 -4.00 13.91
N PHE A 388 -9.76 -2.79 14.09
CA PHE A 388 -9.87 -2.00 15.30
C PHE A 388 -10.59 -0.69 14.96
N VAL A 389 -11.80 -0.54 15.47
CA VAL A 389 -12.62 0.66 15.31
C VAL A 389 -12.47 1.53 16.55
N PHE A 390 -11.72 2.62 16.42
CA PHE A 390 -11.41 3.57 17.48
C PHE A 390 -12.60 4.47 17.83
N PRO A 391 -12.72 4.90 19.09
CA PRO A 391 -13.84 5.71 19.55
C PRO A 391 -13.77 7.18 19.10
N ASN A 392 -12.60 7.69 18.72
CA ASN A 392 -12.36 9.06 18.24
C ASN A 392 -11.09 9.15 17.40
N LEU A 393 -10.93 10.29 16.71
CA LEU A 393 -9.79 10.54 15.83
C LEU A 393 -8.46 10.61 16.57
N GLU A 394 -8.43 11.22 17.75
CA GLU A 394 -7.20 11.44 18.51
C GLU A 394 -6.54 10.12 18.88
N SER A 395 -7.33 9.18 19.43
CA SER A 395 -6.83 7.84 19.78
C SER A 395 -6.33 7.10 18.54
N ALA A 396 -7.11 7.09 17.46
CA ALA A 396 -6.71 6.43 16.22
C ALA A 396 -5.43 7.03 15.60
N ASN A 397 -5.37 8.36 15.52
CA ASN A 397 -4.30 9.09 14.84
C ASN A 397 -2.98 8.99 15.58
N LEU A 398 -3.00 9.12 16.91
CA LEU A 398 -1.81 8.99 17.74
C LEU A 398 -1.29 7.55 17.70
N SER A 399 -2.16 6.54 17.82
CA SER A 399 -1.75 5.13 17.83
C SER A 399 -0.96 4.72 16.58
N TYR A 400 -1.49 4.94 15.36
CA TYR A 400 -0.74 4.52 14.15
C TYR A 400 0.52 5.38 13.92
N LYS A 401 0.52 6.66 14.32
CA LYS A 401 1.71 7.52 14.17
C LYS A 401 2.84 7.11 15.10
N ILE A 402 2.51 6.67 16.32
CA ILE A 402 3.49 6.08 17.24
C ILE A 402 4.10 4.82 16.60
N ILE A 403 3.26 3.91 16.08
CA ILE A 403 3.70 2.69 15.38
C ILE A 403 4.61 3.04 14.20
N ARG A 404 4.21 4.01 13.36
CA ARG A 404 5.00 4.48 12.21
C ARG A 404 6.33 5.10 12.65
N GLY A 405 6.33 5.91 13.71
CA GLY A 405 7.51 6.58 14.25
C GLY A 405 8.52 5.60 14.86
N MET A 406 8.03 4.55 15.53
CA MET A 406 8.87 3.47 16.06
C MET A 406 9.41 2.54 14.96
N LYS A 407 8.88 2.62 13.73
CA LYS A 407 9.26 1.78 12.58
C LYS A 407 9.16 0.28 12.86
N VAL A 408 8.25 -0.12 13.76
CA VAL A 408 8.03 -1.53 14.14
C VAL A 408 7.18 -2.28 13.13
N ALA A 409 6.45 -1.57 12.27
CA ALA A 409 5.56 -2.13 11.26
C ALA A 409 5.44 -1.19 10.07
N GLN A 410 5.22 -1.74 8.88
CA GLN A 410 4.89 -0.93 7.70
C GLN A 410 3.43 -0.49 7.78
N VAL A 411 3.20 0.81 7.58
CA VAL A 411 1.85 1.39 7.59
C VAL A 411 1.47 1.80 6.17
N VAL A 412 0.31 1.35 5.71
CA VAL A 412 -0.26 1.67 4.39
C VAL A 412 -1.58 2.39 4.58
N GLY A 413 -1.69 3.59 4.02
CA GLY A 413 -2.90 4.40 4.08
C GLY A 413 -2.64 5.91 4.19
N PRO A 414 -3.69 6.72 4.45
CA PRO A 414 -5.06 6.29 4.74
C PRO A 414 -5.80 5.81 3.49
N ILE A 415 -6.46 4.67 3.62
CA ILE A 415 -7.41 4.12 2.64
C ILE A 415 -8.76 4.79 2.90
N LEU A 416 -9.23 5.60 1.95
CA LEU A 416 -10.55 6.23 2.04
C LEU A 416 -11.66 5.19 1.78
N MET A 417 -12.67 5.19 2.65
CA MET A 417 -13.82 4.30 2.59
C MET A 417 -15.12 5.08 2.41
N GLY A 418 -16.09 4.50 1.71
CA GLY A 418 -17.44 5.05 1.58
C GLY A 418 -17.66 6.02 0.41
N LEU A 419 -16.71 6.12 -0.52
CA LEU A 419 -16.84 6.88 -1.77
C LEU A 419 -17.23 5.97 -2.93
N LYS A 420 -17.99 6.50 -3.90
CA LYS A 420 -18.44 5.76 -5.12
C LYS A 420 -17.31 5.45 -6.11
N LYS A 421 -16.21 6.19 -6.03
CA LYS A 421 -15.08 6.06 -6.96
C LYS A 421 -13.79 5.81 -6.16
N PRO A 422 -12.84 5.04 -6.72
CA PRO A 422 -11.58 4.70 -6.05
C PRO A 422 -10.64 5.91 -6.03
N VAL A 423 -10.67 6.65 -4.92
CA VAL A 423 -9.82 7.81 -4.67
C VAL A 423 -9.20 7.72 -3.30
N HIS A 424 -7.90 7.97 -3.21
CA HIS A 424 -7.17 7.98 -1.95
C HIS A 424 -6.28 9.21 -1.84
N VAL A 425 -6.08 9.67 -0.60
CA VAL A 425 -5.28 10.84 -0.29
C VAL A 425 -4.08 10.38 0.51
N LEU A 426 -2.88 10.66 -0.02
CA LEU A 426 -1.61 10.38 0.62
C LEU A 426 -1.40 11.28 1.83
N GLN A 427 -0.59 10.80 2.77
CA GLN A 427 0.00 11.66 3.77
C GLN A 427 1.17 12.44 3.16
N MET A 428 1.45 13.61 3.74
CA MET A 428 2.63 14.39 3.36
C MET A 428 3.90 13.54 3.48
N ARG A 429 4.77 13.64 2.47
CA ARG A 429 6.06 12.92 2.41
C ARG A 429 5.92 11.40 2.47
N ALA A 430 4.87 10.85 1.84
CA ALA A 430 4.72 9.41 1.70
C ALA A 430 5.97 8.78 1.03
N SER A 431 6.36 7.58 1.45
CA SER A 431 7.45 6.85 0.80
C SER A 431 7.02 6.33 -0.58
N VAL A 432 7.99 5.94 -1.41
CA VAL A 432 7.71 5.30 -2.71
C VAL A 432 6.81 4.07 -2.52
N ASP A 433 7.14 3.23 -1.54
CA ASP A 433 6.40 1.99 -1.24
C ASP A 433 4.97 2.28 -0.77
N GLU A 434 4.77 3.31 0.07
CA GLU A 434 3.44 3.75 0.50
C GLU A 434 2.58 4.18 -0.70
N ILE A 435 3.16 4.89 -1.67
CA ILE A 435 2.46 5.32 -2.88
C ILE A 435 2.11 4.12 -3.76
N VAL A 436 3.06 3.20 -3.99
CA VAL A 436 2.83 1.98 -4.78
C VAL A 436 1.74 1.10 -4.14
N ASN A 437 1.80 0.90 -2.83
CA ASN A 437 0.82 0.10 -2.11
C ASN A 437 -0.57 0.72 -2.14
N LEU A 438 -0.69 2.04 -1.92
CA LEU A 438 -1.97 2.73 -1.96
C LEU A 438 -2.56 2.76 -3.38
N ALA A 439 -1.72 2.94 -4.41
CA ALA A 439 -2.13 2.84 -5.80
C ALA A 439 -2.58 1.41 -6.15
N THR A 440 -1.90 0.38 -5.64
CA THR A 440 -2.32 -1.02 -5.80
C THR A 440 -3.72 -1.23 -5.21
N ILE A 441 -3.98 -0.73 -4.01
CA ILE A 441 -5.31 -0.79 -3.37
C ILE A 441 -6.35 -0.05 -4.23
N ALA A 442 -5.99 1.11 -4.79
CA ALA A 442 -6.87 1.87 -5.66
C ALA A 442 -7.23 1.09 -6.95
N VAL A 443 -6.28 0.37 -7.54
CA VAL A 443 -6.52 -0.53 -8.68
C VAL A 443 -7.47 -1.65 -8.32
N LEU A 444 -7.28 -2.30 -7.16
CA LEU A 444 -8.16 -3.36 -6.70
C LEU A 444 -9.59 -2.87 -6.45
N ASP A 445 -9.75 -1.67 -5.87
CA ASP A 445 -11.08 -1.07 -5.70
C ASP A 445 -11.71 -0.73 -7.06
N ALA A 446 -10.95 -0.21 -8.01
CA ALA A 446 -11.42 0.05 -9.38
C ALA A 446 -11.88 -1.25 -10.09
N GLN A 447 -11.07 -2.31 -10.05
CA GLN A 447 -11.41 -3.62 -10.63
C GLN A 447 -12.69 -4.20 -10.04
N ARG A 448 -12.87 -4.10 -8.73
CA ARG A 448 -14.07 -4.62 -8.04
C ARG A 448 -15.35 -3.93 -8.51
N ARG A 449 -15.29 -2.65 -8.85
CA ARG A 449 -16.47 -1.84 -9.21
C ARG A 449 -16.91 -2.02 -10.67
N GLU A 450 -16.12 -2.71 -11.48
CA GLU A 450 -16.50 -3.11 -12.84
C GLU A 450 -17.25 -4.45 -12.88
N LEU A 451 -17.09 -5.26 -11.83
CA LEU A 451 -17.82 -6.52 -11.61
C LEU A 451 -19.23 -6.21 -11.10
#